data_AF-A0A7X2PL78-F1
#
_entry.id   AF-A0A7X2PL78-F1
#
_cell.length_a   1.000
_cell.length_b   1.000
_cell.length_c   1.000
_cell.angle_alpha   90.00
_cell.angle_beta   90.00
_cell.angle_gamma   90.00
#
_symmetry.space_group_name_H-M   'P 1'
#
loop_
_entity.id
_entity.type
_entity.pdbx_description
1 polymer ?
#
loop_
_entity_poly.entity_id
_entity_poly.type
_entity_poly.pdbx_seq_one_letter_code
_entity_poly.pdbx_strand_id
1 'polypeptide(L)'
;MTASPDKVAEILFQHYRDSREIIDTQLRLRMYIAAGIFAALSAFAIEILDQAAFQNIAIAWIANAAHSEVTQLDRFWVHHTVTSLLWFLLCSLIAQVLSRTAVISREARYMLVLEERLSKLIGEGAVTRITQFRSVPDRYIDRANRLYTLGPVMPTAVLAIVKISTEMQHAMHEGFAAGAFAAVDALMFCILAYSIVQFMTTHAKRGAK
;
A
#
# COMPACT_ATOMS: atom_id res chain seq x y z
N MET A 1 -11.55 6.47 -43.88
CA MET A 1 -12.61 5.45 -43.73
C MET A 1 -12.99 5.38 -42.26
N THR A 2 -14.19 5.81 -41.89
CA THR A 2 -14.73 5.67 -40.53
C THR A 2 -15.19 4.24 -40.31
N ALA A 3 -14.77 3.59 -39.23
CA ALA A 3 -15.21 2.25 -38.89
C ALA A 3 -16.74 2.19 -38.71
N SER A 4 -17.36 1.05 -39.06
CA SER A 4 -18.80 0.84 -38.84
C SER A 4 -19.14 0.91 -37.34
N PRO A 5 -20.35 1.35 -36.97
CA PRO A 5 -20.78 1.44 -35.56
C PRO A 5 -20.58 0.12 -34.79
N ASP A 6 -20.85 -1.02 -35.42
CA ASP A 6 -20.68 -2.34 -34.82
C ASP A 6 -19.21 -2.65 -34.50
N LYS A 7 -18.29 -2.29 -35.40
CA LYS A 7 -16.86 -2.48 -35.19
C LYS A 7 -16.32 -1.55 -34.09
N VAL A 8 -16.87 -0.34 -33.97
CA VAL A 8 -16.56 0.57 -32.87
C VAL A 8 -17.07 0.01 -31.54
N ALA A 9 -18.29 -0.52 -31.51
CA ALA A 9 -18.86 -1.15 -30.32
C ALA A 9 -18.05 -2.38 -29.87
N GLU A 10 -17.61 -3.23 -30.80
CA GLU A 10 -16.76 -4.39 -30.52
C GLU A 10 -15.43 -3.98 -29.86
N ILE A 11 -14.73 -2.98 -30.42
CA ILE A 11 -13.48 -2.45 -29.87
C ILE A 11 -13.70 -1.89 -28.46
N LEU A 12 -14.77 -1.12 -28.25
CA LEU A 12 -15.09 -0.56 -26.94
C LEU A 12 -15.42 -1.65 -25.90
N PHE A 13 -16.10 -2.72 -26.32
CA PHE A 13 -16.39 -3.87 -25.45
C PHE A 13 -15.11 -4.61 -25.05
N GLN A 14 -14.17 -4.77 -25.98
CA GLN A 14 -12.88 -5.37 -25.69
C GLN A 14 -12.09 -4.54 -24.67
N HIS A 15 -11.98 -3.23 -24.86
CA HIS A 15 -11.36 -2.33 -23.87
C HIS A 15 -12.05 -2.39 -22.50
N TYR A 16 -13.38 -2.49 -22.48
CA TYR A 16 -14.13 -2.61 -21.24
C TYR A 16 -13.77 -3.90 -20.48
N ARG A 17 -13.67 -5.03 -21.19
CA ARG A 17 -13.27 -6.32 -20.61
C ARG A 17 -11.84 -6.26 -20.07
N ASP A 18 -10.91 -5.71 -20.84
CA ASP A 18 -9.50 -5.62 -20.45
C ASP A 18 -9.31 -4.73 -19.21
N SER A 19 -9.97 -3.57 -19.16
CA SER A 19 -9.93 -2.71 -17.97
C SER A 19 -10.53 -3.37 -16.73
N ARG A 20 -11.59 -4.17 -16.88
CA ARG A 20 -12.16 -4.94 -15.77
C ARG A 20 -11.16 -5.97 -15.23
N GLU A 21 -10.50 -6.71 -16.11
CA GLU A 21 -9.49 -7.69 -15.71
C GLU A 21 -8.30 -7.03 -14.98
N ILE A 22 -7.90 -5.84 -15.42
CA ILE A 22 -6.90 -5.03 -14.73
C ILE A 22 -7.38 -4.70 -13.32
N ILE A 23 -8.61 -4.17 -13.16
CA ILE A 23 -9.15 -3.84 -11.82
C ILE A 23 -9.17 -5.05 -10.91
N ASP A 24 -9.70 -6.19 -11.37
CA ASP A 24 -9.80 -7.42 -10.57
C ASP A 24 -8.41 -7.92 -10.13
N THR A 25 -7.43 -7.85 -11.04
CA THR A 25 -6.05 -8.20 -10.74
C THR A 25 -5.42 -7.27 -9.70
N GLN A 26 -5.61 -5.97 -9.85
CA GLN A 26 -5.09 -4.98 -8.89
C GLN A 26 -5.76 -5.11 -7.52
N LEU A 27 -7.05 -5.44 -7.46
CA LEU A 27 -7.77 -5.71 -6.21
C LEU A 27 -7.22 -6.92 -5.47
N ARG A 28 -7.00 -8.05 -6.17
CA ARG A 28 -6.39 -9.25 -5.57
C ARG A 28 -4.99 -8.96 -5.02
N LEU A 29 -4.15 -8.29 -5.81
CA LEU A 29 -2.80 -7.92 -5.38
C LEU A 29 -2.81 -6.97 -4.17
N ARG A 30 -3.78 -6.04 -4.11
CA ARG A 30 -3.97 -5.15 -2.95
C ARG A 30 -4.30 -5.95 -1.67
N MET A 31 -5.10 -7.01 -1.76
CA MET A 31 -5.40 -7.87 -0.61
C MET A 31 -4.14 -8.60 -0.10
N TYR A 32 -3.32 -9.15 -1.00
CA TYR A 32 -2.05 -9.78 -0.62
C TYR A 32 -1.08 -8.79 0.02
N ILE A 33 -0.99 -7.57 -0.53
CA ILE A 33 -0.13 -6.53 0.05
C ILE A 33 -0.68 -6.08 1.41
N ALA A 34 -1.99 -5.93 1.58
CA ALA A 34 -2.58 -5.61 2.87
C ALA A 34 -2.27 -6.69 3.92
N ALA A 35 -2.34 -7.98 3.56
CA ALA A 35 -1.91 -9.06 4.43
C ALA A 35 -0.42 -8.95 4.79
N GLY A 36 0.44 -8.63 3.81
CA GLY A 36 1.86 -8.37 4.06
C GLY A 36 2.10 -7.19 5.02
N ILE A 37 1.31 -6.13 4.91
CA ILE A 37 1.36 -5.00 5.85
C ILE A 37 0.98 -5.45 7.25
N PHE A 38 -0.10 -6.21 7.42
CA PHE A 38 -0.49 -6.73 8.74
C PHE A 38 0.58 -7.66 9.34
N ALA A 39 1.25 -8.47 8.52
CA ALA A 39 2.36 -9.31 8.97
C ALA A 39 3.55 -8.45 9.44
N ALA A 40 3.94 -7.43 8.69
CA ALA A 40 5.00 -6.50 9.07
C ALA A 40 4.64 -5.69 10.33
N LEU A 41 3.39 -5.24 10.46
CA LEU A 41 2.89 -4.57 11.66
C LEU A 41 2.93 -5.49 12.89
N SER A 42 2.61 -6.77 12.71
CA SER A 42 2.71 -7.77 13.79
C SER A 42 4.15 -7.97 14.26
N ALA A 43 5.10 -8.00 13.31
CA ALA A 43 6.53 -8.07 13.64
C ALA A 43 7.01 -6.82 14.41
N PHE A 44 6.54 -5.62 14.03
CA PHE A 44 6.79 -4.39 14.79
C PHE A 44 6.16 -4.40 16.17
N ALA A 45 4.95 -4.94 16.31
CA ALA A 45 4.31 -5.06 17.63
C ALA A 45 5.14 -5.95 18.57
N ILE A 46 5.72 -7.04 18.06
CA ILE A 46 6.62 -7.90 18.84
C ILE A 46 7.89 -7.13 19.22
N GLU A 47 8.49 -6.39 18.28
CA GLU A 47 9.68 -5.58 18.54
C GLU A 47 9.47 -4.53 19.65
N ILE A 48 8.32 -3.87 19.66
CA ILE A 48 7.96 -2.86 20.66
C ILE A 48 7.62 -3.48 22.02
N LEU A 49 6.90 -4.62 22.03
CA LEU A 49 6.42 -5.24 23.26
C LEU A 49 7.49 -6.10 23.95
N ASP A 50 8.35 -6.77 23.17
CA ASP A 50 9.41 -7.66 23.68
C ASP A 50 10.63 -7.64 22.73
N GLN A 51 11.49 -6.64 22.95
CA GLN A 51 12.70 -6.44 22.17
C GLN A 51 13.66 -7.65 22.27
N ALA A 52 13.72 -8.33 23.41
CA ALA A 52 14.61 -9.47 23.62
C ALA A 52 14.13 -10.69 22.82
N ALA A 53 12.83 -10.97 22.81
CA ALA A 53 12.26 -12.02 21.97
C ALA A 53 12.48 -11.72 20.49
N PHE A 54 12.24 -10.48 20.06
CA PHE A 54 12.46 -10.06 18.67
C PHE A 54 13.92 -10.27 18.23
N GLN A 55 14.89 -9.84 19.06
CA GLN A 55 16.32 -10.04 18.78
C GLN A 55 16.69 -11.51 18.67
N ASN A 56 16.20 -12.35 19.58
CA ASN A 56 16.48 -13.79 19.54
C ASN A 56 15.91 -14.45 18.27
N ILE A 57 14.70 -14.05 17.85
CA ILE A 57 14.08 -14.52 16.59
C ILE A 57 14.91 -14.07 15.39
N ALA A 58 15.32 -12.81 15.35
CA ALA A 58 16.13 -12.25 14.26
C ALA A 58 17.47 -12.97 14.11
N ILE A 59 18.18 -13.19 15.23
CA ILE A 59 19.47 -13.89 15.24
C ILE A 59 19.30 -15.34 14.81
N ALA A 60 18.29 -16.06 15.32
CA ALA A 60 18.00 -17.43 14.93
C ALA A 60 17.68 -17.54 13.43
N TRP A 61 16.92 -16.59 12.88
CA TRP A 61 16.60 -16.55 11.46
C TRP A 61 17.86 -16.33 10.59
N ILE A 62 18.73 -15.40 10.98
CA ILE A 62 20.00 -15.13 10.28
C ILE A 62 20.92 -16.34 10.33
N ALA A 63 21.09 -16.94 11.52
CA ALA A 63 21.95 -18.11 11.70
C ALA A 63 21.48 -19.30 10.85
N ASN A 64 20.16 -19.54 10.81
CA ASN A 64 19.55 -20.57 9.97
C ASN A 64 19.76 -20.30 8.48
N ALA A 65 19.57 -19.05 8.03
CA ALA A 65 19.77 -18.67 6.63
C ALA A 65 21.24 -18.78 6.19
N ALA A 66 22.16 -18.41 7.08
CA ALA A 66 23.60 -18.43 6.83
C ALA A 66 24.24 -19.82 6.97
N HIS A 67 23.48 -20.86 7.33
CA HIS A 67 23.97 -22.23 7.58
C HIS A 67 25.22 -22.27 8.46
N SER A 68 25.33 -21.34 9.41
CA SER A 68 26.51 -21.16 10.25
C SER A 68 26.13 -20.98 11.70
N GLU A 69 26.95 -21.50 12.60
CA GLU A 69 26.87 -21.18 14.02
C GLU A 69 27.39 -19.75 14.20
N VAL A 70 26.54 -18.77 13.93
CA VAL A 70 26.89 -17.36 14.11
C VAL A 70 26.91 -17.06 15.61
N THR A 71 28.02 -17.40 16.24
CA THR A 71 28.17 -17.41 17.70
C THR A 71 28.38 -16.03 18.31
N GLN A 72 28.64 -14.99 17.50
CA GLN A 72 28.89 -13.62 17.98
C GLN A 72 28.39 -12.55 17.00
N LEU A 73 27.13 -12.63 16.56
CA LEU A 73 26.49 -11.45 15.97
C LEU A 73 26.26 -10.42 17.08
N ASP A 74 26.79 -9.21 16.89
CA ASP A 74 26.49 -8.09 17.77
C ASP A 74 24.98 -7.82 17.74
N ARG A 75 24.30 -8.14 18.86
CA ARG A 75 22.84 -8.05 19.00
C ARG A 75 22.34 -6.66 18.66
N PHE A 76 23.13 -5.63 18.97
CA PHE A 76 22.80 -4.24 18.69
C PHE A 76 22.68 -4.01 17.18
N TRP A 77 23.70 -4.36 16.40
CA TRP A 77 23.71 -4.16 14.94
C TRP A 77 22.67 -5.03 14.23
N VAL A 78 22.46 -6.27 14.69
CA VAL A 78 21.41 -7.14 14.13
C VAL A 78 20.04 -6.53 14.34
N HIS A 79 19.75 -6.09 15.56
CA HIS A 79 18.49 -5.47 15.90
C HIS A 79 18.21 -4.25 15.03
N HIS A 80 19.14 -3.31 14.94
CA HIS A 80 18.96 -2.09 14.14
C HIS A 80 18.79 -2.41 12.65
N THR A 81 19.62 -3.29 12.09
CA THR A 81 19.55 -3.64 10.66
C THR A 81 18.22 -4.31 10.31
N VAL A 82 17.78 -5.28 11.11
CA VAL A 82 16.51 -5.98 10.86
C VAL A 82 15.32 -5.04 11.04
N THR A 83 15.38 -4.14 12.02
CA THR A 83 14.32 -3.15 12.26
C THR A 83 14.22 -2.14 11.10
N SER A 84 15.34 -1.61 10.61
CA SER A 84 15.35 -0.71 9.45
C SER A 84 14.89 -1.41 8.16
N LEU A 85 15.24 -2.69 7.96
CA LEU A 85 14.72 -3.50 6.85
C LEU A 85 13.21 -3.71 6.95
N LEU A 86 12.70 -3.97 8.16
CA LEU A 86 11.27 -4.11 8.40
C LEU A 86 10.53 -2.79 8.12
N TRP A 87 11.11 -1.65 8.52
CA TRP A 87 10.60 -0.31 8.17
C TRP A 87 10.56 -0.08 6.68
N PHE A 88 11.65 -0.40 5.98
CA PHE A 88 11.73 -0.28 4.53
C PHE A 88 10.67 -1.14 3.83
N LEU A 89 10.51 -2.39 4.26
CA LEU A 89 9.49 -3.29 3.75
C LEU A 89 8.09 -2.71 3.95
N LEU A 90 7.78 -2.25 5.17
CA LEU A 90 6.47 -1.67 5.50
C LEU A 90 6.16 -0.44 4.64
N CYS A 91 7.12 0.49 4.50
CA CYS A 91 7.00 1.67 3.64
C CYS A 91 6.77 1.29 2.17
N SER A 92 7.52 0.31 1.66
CA SER A 92 7.39 -0.19 0.28
C SER A 92 6.01 -0.80 0.03
N LEU A 93 5.51 -1.62 0.95
CA LEU A 93 4.19 -2.23 0.85
C LEU A 93 3.09 -1.16 0.83
N ILE A 94 3.18 -0.15 1.69
CA ILE A 94 2.22 0.98 1.71
C ILE A 94 2.26 1.74 0.38
N ALA A 95 3.46 2.07 -0.11
CA ALA A 95 3.61 2.75 -1.41
C ALA A 95 2.95 1.93 -2.55
N GLN A 96 3.08 0.61 -2.52
CA GLN A 96 2.40 -0.27 -3.48
C GLN A 96 0.87 -0.23 -3.33
N VAL A 97 0.32 -0.23 -2.10
CA VAL A 97 -1.14 -0.07 -1.88
C VAL A 97 -1.64 1.25 -2.48
N LEU A 98 -0.92 2.34 -2.25
CA LEU A 98 -1.26 3.66 -2.79
C LEU A 98 -1.23 3.66 -4.32
N SER A 99 -0.15 3.15 -4.92
CA SER A 99 0.01 3.06 -6.38
C SER A 99 -1.12 2.25 -7.03
N ARG A 100 -1.44 1.07 -6.48
CA ARG A 100 -2.52 0.22 -7.00
C ARG A 100 -3.90 0.86 -6.85
N THR A 101 -4.14 1.58 -5.76
CA THR A 101 -5.38 2.35 -5.56
C THR A 101 -5.56 3.43 -6.62
N ALA A 102 -4.47 4.10 -7.01
CA ALA A 102 -4.50 5.08 -8.11
C ALA A 102 -4.83 4.42 -9.46
N VAL A 103 -4.24 3.25 -9.75
CA VAL A 103 -4.53 2.48 -10.97
C VAL A 103 -6.00 2.05 -11.01
N ILE A 104 -6.51 1.41 -9.95
CA ILE A 104 -7.93 0.99 -9.86
C ILE A 104 -8.86 2.18 -10.09
N SER A 105 -8.58 3.31 -9.43
CA SER A 105 -9.40 4.52 -9.58
C SER A 105 -9.37 5.09 -11.00
N ARG A 106 -8.23 4.98 -11.70
CA ARG A 106 -8.11 5.42 -13.10
C ARG A 106 -8.90 4.51 -14.03
N GLU A 107 -8.72 3.20 -13.91
CA GLU A 107 -9.41 2.22 -14.75
C GLU A 107 -10.92 2.24 -14.52
N ALA A 108 -11.38 2.40 -13.27
CA ALA A 108 -12.80 2.52 -12.95
C ALA A 108 -13.44 3.73 -13.65
N ARG A 109 -12.78 4.90 -13.64
CA ARG A 109 -13.25 6.08 -14.37
C ARG A 109 -13.23 5.89 -15.89
N TYR A 110 -12.21 5.23 -16.40
CA TYR A 110 -12.14 4.92 -17.83
C TYR A 110 -13.28 3.99 -18.26
N MET A 111 -13.61 2.98 -17.45
CA MET A 111 -14.76 2.11 -17.67
C MET A 111 -16.08 2.88 -17.69
N LEU A 112 -16.30 3.85 -16.79
CA LEU A 112 -17.50 4.69 -16.83
C LEU A 112 -17.64 5.46 -18.16
N VAL A 113 -16.54 5.97 -18.69
CA VAL A 113 -16.53 6.64 -20.01
C VAL A 113 -16.82 5.66 -21.15
N LEU A 114 -16.30 4.44 -21.08
CA LEU A 114 -16.59 3.37 -22.04
C LEU A 114 -18.06 2.97 -21.99
N GLU A 115 -18.63 2.78 -20.80
CA GLU A 115 -20.05 2.48 -20.60
C GLU A 115 -20.94 3.57 -21.20
N GLU A 116 -20.61 4.84 -20.98
CA GLU A 116 -21.36 5.95 -21.55
C GLU A 116 -21.34 5.91 -23.09
N ARG A 117 -20.16 5.68 -23.69
CA ARG A 117 -20.03 5.57 -25.16
C ARG A 117 -20.76 4.37 -25.73
N LEU A 118 -20.65 3.21 -25.09
CA LEU A 118 -21.35 1.98 -25.48
C LEU A 118 -22.87 2.16 -25.39
N SER A 119 -23.37 2.79 -24.32
CA SER A 119 -24.81 3.04 -24.16
C SER A 119 -25.39 3.92 -25.27
N LYS A 120 -24.63 4.90 -25.77
CA LYS A 120 -25.02 5.75 -26.91
C LYS A 120 -25.03 5.01 -28.24
N LEU A 121 -24.22 3.96 -28.39
CA LEU A 121 -24.07 3.21 -29.65
C LEU A 121 -25.07 2.04 -29.76
N ILE A 122 -25.33 1.33 -28.66
CA ILE A 122 -26.07 0.05 -28.67
C ILE A 122 -27.45 0.18 -27.98
N GLY A 123 -27.77 1.37 -27.44
CA GLY A 123 -29.00 1.67 -26.72
C GLY A 123 -28.88 1.52 -25.20
N GLU A 124 -29.70 2.30 -24.48
CA GLU A 124 -29.80 2.22 -23.02
C GLU A 124 -30.31 0.83 -22.61
N GLY A 125 -29.48 0.04 -21.93
CA GLY A 125 -29.89 -1.29 -21.44
C GLY A 125 -28.98 -2.44 -21.86
N ALA A 126 -28.23 -2.33 -22.97
CA ALA A 126 -27.31 -3.39 -23.40
C ALA A 126 -26.17 -3.63 -22.39
N VAL A 127 -25.78 -2.58 -21.69
CA VAL A 127 -24.70 -2.53 -20.70
C VAL A 127 -25.29 -2.59 -19.28
N THR A 128 -26.21 -3.52 -18.98
CA THR A 128 -26.85 -3.60 -17.65
C THR A 128 -26.65 -4.92 -16.90
N ARG A 129 -26.30 -6.03 -17.56
CA ARG A 129 -26.07 -7.33 -16.88
C ARG A 129 -24.62 -7.63 -16.51
N ILE A 130 -23.65 -6.94 -17.11
CA ILE A 130 -22.20 -7.20 -16.93
C ILE A 130 -21.55 -6.12 -16.02
N THR A 131 -22.30 -5.08 -15.67
CA THR A 131 -21.83 -3.72 -15.37
C THR A 131 -22.54 -3.14 -14.14
N GLN A 132 -22.59 -3.89 -13.05
CA GLN A 132 -23.08 -3.37 -11.76
C GLN A 132 -22.19 -2.24 -11.19
N PHE A 133 -21.13 -1.81 -11.86
CA PHE A 133 -20.35 -0.63 -11.46
C PHE A 133 -21.18 0.65 -11.42
N ARG A 134 -22.15 0.82 -12.33
CA ARG A 134 -23.08 1.97 -12.29
C ARG A 134 -24.05 1.93 -11.10
N SER A 135 -24.29 0.75 -10.52
CA SER A 135 -25.11 0.56 -9.31
C SER A 135 -24.32 0.64 -8.00
N VAL A 136 -22.98 0.62 -8.08
CA VAL A 136 -22.12 0.91 -6.93
C VAL A 136 -22.02 2.43 -6.85
N PRO A 137 -22.65 3.09 -5.87
CA PRO A 137 -22.56 4.55 -5.77
C PRO A 137 -21.09 4.94 -5.69
N ASP A 138 -20.68 6.04 -6.32
CA ASP A 138 -19.30 6.56 -6.23
C ASP A 138 -18.79 6.60 -4.76
N ARG A 139 -19.71 6.84 -3.83
CA ARG A 139 -19.49 6.80 -2.39
C ARG A 139 -18.96 5.46 -1.85
N TYR A 140 -19.31 4.32 -2.45
CA TYR A 140 -18.83 3.00 -2.03
C TYR A 140 -17.41 2.75 -2.53
N ILE A 141 -17.09 3.12 -3.77
CA ILE A 141 -15.70 3.08 -4.29
C ILE A 141 -14.83 4.02 -3.46
N ASP A 142 -15.32 5.21 -3.14
CA ASP A 142 -14.62 6.17 -2.27
C ASP A 142 -14.47 5.68 -0.82
N ARG A 143 -15.46 4.98 -0.27
CA ARG A 143 -15.37 4.38 1.07
C ARG A 143 -14.39 3.21 1.08
N ALA A 144 -14.46 2.32 0.09
CA ALA A 144 -13.53 1.21 -0.06
C ALA A 144 -12.10 1.74 -0.24
N ASN A 145 -11.91 2.75 -1.10
CA ASN A 145 -10.63 3.41 -1.27
C ASN A 145 -10.12 4.02 0.03
N ARG A 146 -10.95 4.79 0.74
CA ARG A 146 -10.60 5.31 2.07
C ARG A 146 -10.26 4.20 3.06
N LEU A 147 -11.03 3.12 3.11
CA LEU A 147 -10.85 2.03 4.06
C LEU A 147 -9.51 1.31 3.84
N TYR A 148 -9.19 0.87 2.62
CA TYR A 148 -7.90 0.19 2.42
C TYR A 148 -6.73 1.14 2.15
N THR A 149 -6.93 2.45 2.07
CA THR A 149 -5.84 3.43 2.14
C THR A 149 -5.54 3.78 3.60
N LEU A 150 -6.54 4.18 4.38
CA LEU A 150 -6.37 4.60 5.77
C LEU A 150 -6.13 3.43 6.72
N GLY A 151 -6.75 2.27 6.46
CA GLY A 151 -6.64 1.07 7.29
C GLY A 151 -5.20 0.61 7.52
N PRO A 152 -4.35 0.44 6.47
CA PRO A 152 -2.94 0.11 6.67
C PRO A 152 -2.08 1.33 7.03
N VAL A 153 -2.41 2.53 6.54
CA VAL A 153 -1.60 3.74 6.74
C VAL A 153 -1.66 4.27 8.17
N MET A 154 -2.84 4.31 8.80
CA MET A 154 -3.02 4.87 10.14
C MET A 154 -2.26 4.09 11.22
N PRO A 155 -2.34 2.74 11.29
CA PRO A 155 -1.55 1.96 12.24
C PRO A 155 -0.05 2.14 12.04
N THR A 156 0.43 2.20 10.79
CA THR A 156 1.84 2.48 10.51
C THR A 156 2.26 3.86 11.00
N ALA A 157 1.42 4.88 10.81
CA ALA A 157 1.72 6.22 11.29
C ALA A 157 1.80 6.27 12.83
N VAL A 158 0.90 5.59 13.53
CA VAL A 158 0.92 5.49 15.00
C VAL A 158 2.20 4.78 15.47
N LEU A 159 2.54 3.64 14.88
CA LEU A 159 3.75 2.90 15.24
C LEU A 159 5.03 3.69 14.96
N ALA A 160 5.07 4.45 13.87
CA ALA A 160 6.21 5.30 13.57
C ALA A 160 6.40 6.39 14.62
N ILE A 161 5.32 7.03 15.07
CA ILE A 161 5.38 8.05 16.13
C ILE A 161 5.90 7.41 17.43
N VAL A 162 5.40 6.23 17.80
CA VAL A 162 5.86 5.50 18.99
C VAL A 162 7.35 5.19 18.87
N LYS A 163 7.79 4.62 17.74
CA LYS A 163 9.17 4.22 17.50
C LYS A 163 10.14 5.41 17.48
N ILE A 164 9.80 6.50 16.79
CA ILE A 164 10.63 7.72 16.80
C ILE A 164 10.74 8.28 18.22
N SER A 165 9.66 8.24 18.99
CA SER A 165 9.66 8.72 20.37
C SER A 165 10.56 7.85 21.26
N THR A 166 10.51 6.53 21.14
CA THR A 166 11.35 5.61 21.92
C THR A 166 12.82 5.71 21.53
N GLU A 167 13.13 5.86 20.24
CA GLU A 167 14.52 6.01 19.77
C GLU A 167 15.10 7.38 20.10
N MET A 168 14.32 8.47 20.06
CA MET A 168 14.79 9.77 20.55
C MET A 168 15.14 9.73 22.04
N GLN A 169 14.36 9.00 22.85
CA GLN A 169 14.67 8.79 24.26
C GLN A 169 15.98 8.01 24.46
N HIS A 170 16.23 6.97 23.66
CA HIS A 170 17.48 6.21 23.71
C HIS A 170 18.68 7.03 23.23
N ALA A 171 18.53 7.79 22.14
CA ALA A 171 19.58 8.65 21.60
C ALA A 171 20.04 9.74 22.59
N MET A 172 19.13 10.24 23.43
CA MET A 172 19.47 11.17 24.51
C MET A 172 20.37 10.53 25.59
N HIS A 173 20.40 9.20 25.71
CA HIS A 173 21.14 8.48 26.72
C HIS A 173 22.40 7.73 26.20
N GLU A 174 22.39 7.25 24.96
CA GLU A 174 23.40 6.31 24.44
C GLU A 174 24.39 6.90 23.41
N GLY A 175 24.26 8.18 23.04
CA GLY A 175 25.24 8.91 22.21
C GLY A 175 25.00 8.89 20.70
N PHE A 176 26.02 9.28 19.92
CA PHE A 176 25.90 9.67 18.50
C PHE A 176 25.40 8.55 17.56
N ALA A 177 25.81 7.30 17.77
CA ALA A 177 25.43 6.18 16.90
C ALA A 177 23.92 5.87 16.97
N ALA A 178 23.35 5.82 18.17
CA ALA A 178 21.90 5.66 18.36
C ALA A 178 21.12 6.86 17.77
N GLY A 179 21.67 8.07 17.88
CA GLY A 179 21.10 9.28 17.26
C GLY A 179 21.07 9.24 15.73
N ALA A 180 22.08 8.63 15.08
CA ALA A 180 22.13 8.51 13.63
C ALA A 180 21.06 7.54 13.09
N PHE A 181 20.81 6.42 13.76
CA PHE A 181 19.73 5.48 13.39
C PHE A 181 18.35 6.10 13.58
N ALA A 182 18.13 6.78 14.71
CA ALA A 182 16.88 7.51 14.97
C ALA A 182 16.59 8.55 13.88
N ALA A 183 17.62 9.23 13.37
CA ALA A 183 17.49 10.19 12.28
C ALA A 183 17.10 9.54 10.94
N VAL A 184 17.62 8.35 10.64
CA VAL A 184 17.26 7.58 9.42
C VAL A 184 15.81 7.12 9.49
N ASP A 185 15.38 6.56 10.61
CA ASP A 185 13.99 6.10 10.82
C ASP A 185 13.02 7.29 10.77
N ALA A 186 13.37 8.42 11.39
CA ALA A 186 12.58 9.65 11.30
C ALA A 186 12.49 10.20 9.86
N LEU A 187 13.58 10.16 9.09
CA LEU A 187 13.59 10.56 7.68
C LEU A 187 12.68 9.65 6.84
N MET A 188 12.78 8.33 7.02
CA MET A 188 11.91 7.35 6.35
C MET A 188 10.44 7.62 6.65
N PHE A 189 10.12 7.92 7.90
CA PHE A 189 8.76 8.30 8.29
C PHE A 189 8.30 9.60 7.64
N CYS A 190 9.15 10.63 7.60
CA CYS A 190 8.80 11.91 6.94
C CYS A 190 8.52 11.70 5.46
N ILE A 191 9.31 10.88 4.76
CA ILE A 191 9.09 10.52 3.36
C ILE A 191 7.75 9.78 3.19
N LEU A 192 7.44 8.82 4.08
CA LEU A 192 6.19 8.09 4.07
C LEU A 192 5.00 9.03 4.30
N ALA A 193 5.05 9.86 5.35
CA ALA A 193 4.02 10.83 5.69
C ALA A 193 3.79 11.83 4.55
N TYR A 194 4.86 12.36 3.95
CA TYR A 194 4.78 13.22 2.78
C TYR A 194 4.11 12.50 1.60
N SER A 195 4.48 11.25 1.33
CA SER A 195 3.90 10.45 0.24
C SER A 195 2.40 10.20 0.45
N ILE A 196 1.98 9.94 1.69
CA ILE A 196 0.57 9.80 2.07
C ILE A 196 -0.18 11.12 1.87
N VAL A 197 0.38 12.23 2.34
CA VAL A 197 -0.23 13.57 2.20
C VAL A 197 -0.36 13.95 0.72
N GLN A 198 0.67 13.72 -0.09
CA GLN A 198 0.63 13.94 -1.53
C GLN A 198 -0.43 13.07 -2.22
N PHE A 199 -0.54 11.80 -1.83
CA PHE A 199 -1.58 10.91 -2.33
C PHE A 199 -2.99 11.44 -1.98
N MET A 200 -3.22 11.77 -0.71
CA MET A 200 -4.50 12.26 -0.22
C MET A 200 -4.90 13.59 -0.87
N THR A 201 -3.96 14.54 -0.99
CA THR A 201 -4.23 15.85 -1.61
C THR A 201 -4.49 15.74 -3.11
N THR A 202 -3.76 14.87 -3.81
CA THR A 202 -3.96 14.64 -5.26
C THR A 202 -5.30 13.97 -5.55
N HIS A 203 -5.73 13.04 -4.70
CA HIS A 203 -7.03 12.38 -4.85
C HIS A 203 -8.20 13.24 -4.35
N ALA A 204 -8.03 14.02 -3.27
CA ALA A 204 -9.07 14.94 -2.77
C ALA A 204 -9.39 16.06 -3.78
N LYS A 205 -8.38 16.64 -4.43
CA LYS A 205 -8.59 17.68 -5.47
C LYS A 205 -9.31 17.16 -6.72
N ARG A 206 -9.30 15.85 -6.97
CA ARG A 206 -9.94 15.22 -8.15
C ARG A 206 -11.37 14.77 -7.91
N GLY A 207 -11.85 14.70 -6.66
CA GLY A 207 -13.26 14.43 -6.33
C GLY A 207 -14.13 15.67 -6.16
N ALA A 208 -13.56 16.88 -6.30
CA ALA A 208 -14.25 18.17 -6.16
C ALA A 208 -14.59 18.85 -7.50
N LYS A 209 -14.34 18.18 -8.63
CA LYS A 209 -14.78 18.58 -9.97
C LYS A 209 -15.76 17.55 -10.50
#